data_AF-A0ABD3RI95-F1
#
_entry.id   AF-A0ABD3RI95-F1
#
_cell.length_a   1.000
_cell.length_b   1.000
_cell.length_c   1.000
_cell.angle_alpha   90.00
_cell.angle_beta   90.00
_cell.angle_gamma   90.00
#
_symmetry.space_group_name_H-M   'P 1'
#
loop_
_entity.id
_entity.type
_entity.pdbx_description
1 polymer ?
#
loop_
_entity_poly.entity_id
_entity_poly.type
_entity_poly.pdbx_seq_one_letter_code
_entity_poly.pdbx_strand_id
1 'polypeptide(L)'
;MISSHRVSSALLRSCQRWRTIGGNNNATTTSAPRAALSSSSSSSSSSPLAGDAGRKATHLHHRITTFLAFAVPAYLLVPDSYADTSIDKCLGIAISGSIAAHSWIGMNYVATDYVPKVSRALIGPTRVFNAALGIATFVGLGMIATNDRGGIRGALAGLWRPKTPPAIEEKERGRGM
;
A
#
# COMPACT_ATOMS: atom_id res chain seq x y z
N MET A 1 -20.46 42.73 -50.22
CA MET A 1 -19.06 42.70 -49.75
C MET A 1 -19.03 42.21 -48.31
N ILE A 2 -18.01 41.41 -47.99
CA ILE A 2 -17.62 40.86 -46.68
C ILE A 2 -18.19 39.46 -46.36
N SER A 3 -17.32 38.49 -46.64
CA SER A 3 -17.39 37.06 -46.42
C SER A 3 -16.93 36.72 -45.00
N SER A 4 -17.71 35.91 -44.27
CA SER A 4 -17.33 35.37 -42.96
C SER A 4 -17.22 33.86 -43.04
N HIS A 5 -16.00 33.35 -43.18
CA HIS A 5 -15.69 31.93 -43.05
C HIS A 5 -14.35 31.73 -42.33
N ARG A 6 -14.40 30.83 -41.33
CA ARG A 6 -13.32 29.92 -40.86
C ARG A 6 -12.17 30.51 -40.02
N VAL A 7 -12.33 30.46 -38.70
CA VAL A 7 -11.30 30.06 -37.71
C VAL A 7 -12.10 29.53 -36.51
N SER A 8 -12.05 28.28 -36.06
CA SER A 8 -10.94 27.68 -35.33
C SER A 8 -11.30 26.22 -35.00
N SER A 9 -10.94 25.29 -35.87
CA SER A 9 -11.02 23.84 -35.61
C SER A 9 -9.64 23.22 -35.37
N ALA A 10 -8.73 23.97 -34.74
CA ALA A 10 -7.31 23.64 -34.63
C ALA A 10 -6.85 23.13 -33.25
N LEU A 11 -7.75 22.76 -32.33
CA LEU A 11 -7.39 22.35 -30.96
C LEU A 11 -7.78 20.92 -30.55
N LEU A 12 -8.17 20.06 -31.50
CA LEU A 12 -8.59 18.68 -31.22
C LEU A 12 -7.70 17.60 -31.86
N ARG A 13 -6.44 17.90 -32.19
CA ARG A 13 -5.52 16.93 -32.83
C ARG A 13 -4.17 16.74 -32.11
N SER A 14 -4.16 16.73 -30.78
CA SER A 14 -2.93 16.45 -30.00
C SER A 14 -2.99 15.22 -29.07
N CYS A 15 -4.03 14.38 -29.11
CA CYS A 15 -4.15 13.23 -28.17
C CYS A 15 -4.11 11.82 -28.79
N GLN A 16 -3.71 11.62 -30.05
CA GLN A 16 -3.62 10.27 -30.66
C GLN A 16 -2.26 9.89 -31.26
N ARG A 17 -1.15 10.38 -30.70
CA ARG A 17 0.18 10.17 -31.27
C ARG A 17 1.18 9.51 -30.32
N TRP A 18 0.83 8.37 -29.72
CA TRP A 18 1.79 7.45 -29.09
C TRP A 18 1.33 5.98 -29.20
N ARG A 19 0.84 5.59 -30.38
CA ARG A 19 0.63 4.17 -30.74
C ARG A 19 1.32 3.93 -32.08
N THR A 20 2.03 2.81 -32.15
CA THR A 20 2.70 2.21 -33.32
C THR A 20 3.95 2.91 -33.88
N ILE A 21 5.12 2.56 -33.33
CA ILE A 21 6.36 2.42 -34.12
C ILE A 21 6.99 1.09 -33.71
N GLY A 22 6.99 0.13 -34.63
CA GLY A 22 7.51 -1.21 -34.41
C GLY A 22 7.44 -2.08 -35.68
N GLY A 23 8.03 -1.60 -36.77
CA GLY A 23 8.65 -2.36 -37.87
C GLY A 23 7.90 -3.53 -38.51
N ASN A 24 7.24 -3.27 -39.64
CA ASN A 24 6.95 -4.27 -40.68
C ASN A 24 8.17 -4.39 -41.60
N ASN A 25 8.83 -5.56 -41.62
CA ASN A 25 9.73 -5.97 -42.69
C ASN A 25 9.00 -7.02 -43.53
N ASN A 26 8.43 -6.62 -44.66
CA ASN A 26 7.93 -7.54 -45.67
C ASN A 26 8.93 -7.58 -46.84
N ALA A 27 9.66 -8.68 -46.96
CA ALA A 27 10.28 -9.12 -48.20
C ALA A 27 10.24 -10.65 -48.29
N THR A 28 9.44 -11.12 -49.26
CA THR A 28 9.71 -12.24 -50.18
C THR A 28 9.75 -13.68 -49.64
N THR A 29 8.62 -14.38 -49.83
CA THR A 29 8.41 -15.78 -50.24
C THR A 29 9.55 -16.80 -50.10
N THR A 30 9.37 -17.84 -49.27
CA THR A 30 9.53 -19.25 -49.68
C THR A 30 8.77 -20.17 -48.70
N SER A 31 7.96 -21.07 -49.24
CA SER A 31 7.14 -22.07 -48.55
C SER A 31 7.97 -23.21 -47.95
N ALA A 32 7.82 -23.44 -46.64
CA ALA A 32 8.19 -24.69 -45.97
C ALA A 32 7.17 -24.99 -44.84
N PRO A 33 6.68 -26.24 -44.69
CA PRO A 33 5.75 -26.58 -43.62
C PRO A 33 6.53 -26.66 -42.30
N ARG A 34 6.46 -25.59 -41.50
CA ARG A 34 7.10 -25.57 -40.18
C ARG A 34 6.17 -26.26 -39.19
N ALA A 35 6.70 -27.34 -38.60
CA ALA A 35 6.09 -28.15 -37.56
C ALA A 35 5.32 -27.33 -36.52
N ALA A 36 4.18 -27.89 -36.09
CA ALA A 36 3.42 -27.43 -34.94
C ALA A 36 4.30 -27.44 -33.69
N LEU A 37 4.99 -26.32 -33.44
CA LEU A 37 5.57 -26.00 -32.15
C LEU A 37 4.39 -25.67 -31.24
N SER A 38 4.09 -26.62 -30.38
CA SER A 38 3.32 -26.45 -29.16
C SER A 38 3.60 -25.06 -28.58
N SER A 39 2.58 -24.22 -28.60
CA SER A 39 2.54 -22.99 -27.83
C SER A 39 2.58 -23.41 -26.36
N SER A 40 3.80 -23.55 -25.83
CA SER A 40 4.03 -23.57 -24.40
C SER A 40 3.55 -22.22 -23.88
N SER A 41 2.30 -22.20 -23.42
CA SER A 41 1.80 -21.18 -22.52
C SER A 41 2.74 -21.17 -21.32
N SER A 42 3.76 -20.32 -21.38
CA SER A 42 4.59 -20.03 -20.22
C SER A 42 3.66 -19.38 -19.21
N SER A 43 3.13 -20.21 -18.31
CA SER A 43 2.53 -19.76 -17.08
C SER A 43 3.63 -18.98 -16.36
N SER A 44 3.69 -17.67 -16.57
CA SER A 44 4.61 -16.79 -15.87
C SER A 44 4.32 -17.00 -14.38
N SER A 45 5.21 -17.70 -13.70
CA SER A 45 5.10 -17.93 -12.27
C SER A 45 5.19 -16.55 -11.61
N SER A 46 4.02 -15.99 -11.26
CA SER A 46 3.95 -14.76 -10.51
C SER A 46 4.62 -15.03 -9.17
N SER A 47 5.88 -14.59 -9.04
CA SER A 47 6.61 -14.77 -7.79
C SER A 47 5.81 -14.07 -6.68
N PRO A 48 5.45 -14.76 -5.59
CA PRO A 48 4.69 -14.16 -4.48
C PRO A 48 5.41 -12.98 -3.83
N LEU A 49 6.72 -12.85 -4.09
CA LEU A 49 7.56 -11.72 -3.71
C LEU A 49 7.29 -10.44 -4.51
N ALA A 50 6.60 -10.55 -5.64
CA ALA A 50 6.15 -9.43 -6.44
C ALA A 50 4.75 -8.99 -5.99
N GLY A 51 4.66 -8.52 -4.75
CA GLY A 51 3.41 -8.06 -4.13
C GLY A 51 2.76 -6.85 -4.82
N ASP A 52 3.45 -6.22 -5.79
CA ASP A 52 3.00 -5.13 -6.66
C ASP A 52 2.59 -5.60 -8.07
N ALA A 53 3.01 -6.81 -8.47
CA ALA A 53 2.84 -7.32 -9.83
C ALA A 53 1.57 -8.18 -9.94
N GLY A 54 0.48 -7.54 -10.37
CA GLY A 54 -0.71 -8.25 -10.83
C GLY A 54 -2.02 -7.56 -10.45
N ARG A 55 -3.05 -7.75 -11.29
CA ARG A 55 -4.43 -7.26 -11.06
C ARG A 55 -4.96 -7.62 -9.67
N LYS A 56 -4.58 -8.77 -9.13
CA LYS A 56 -5.04 -9.24 -7.82
C LYS A 56 -4.45 -8.43 -6.66
N ALA A 57 -3.18 -8.03 -6.75
CA ALA A 57 -2.52 -7.23 -5.72
C ALA A 57 -3.12 -5.83 -5.62
N THR A 58 -3.45 -5.21 -6.76
CA THR A 58 -4.11 -3.90 -6.81
C THR A 58 -5.53 -3.95 -6.25
N HIS A 59 -6.31 -4.98 -6.58
CA HIS A 59 -7.62 -5.17 -5.95
C HIS A 59 -7.53 -5.40 -4.44
N LEU A 60 -6.54 -6.16 -3.98
CA LEU A 60 -6.29 -6.37 -2.56
C LEU A 60 -5.91 -5.05 -1.87
N HIS A 61 -5.03 -4.26 -2.47
CA HIS A 61 -4.63 -2.95 -1.95
C HIS A 61 -5.84 -2.02 -1.76
N HIS A 62 -6.71 -1.91 -2.77
CA HIS A 62 -7.93 -1.09 -2.65
C HIS A 62 -8.89 -1.60 -1.58
N ARG A 63 -9.04 -2.92 -1.42
CA ARG A 63 -9.87 -3.50 -0.36
C ARG A 63 -9.31 -3.21 1.02
N ILE A 64 -7.99 -3.32 1.20
CA ILE A 64 -7.31 -3.00 2.46
C ILE A 64 -7.47 -1.51 2.78
N THR A 65 -7.25 -0.62 1.82
CA THR A 65 -7.42 0.83 2.02
C THR A 65 -8.86 1.19 2.35
N THR A 66 -9.84 0.59 1.67
CA THR A 66 -11.27 0.82 1.97
C THR A 66 -11.60 0.29 3.37
N PHE A 67 -11.11 -0.89 3.73
CA PHE A 67 -11.26 -1.44 5.07
C PHE A 67 -10.70 -0.48 6.13
N LEU A 68 -9.48 0.01 5.96
CA LEU A 68 -8.86 1.00 6.86
C LEU A 68 -9.70 2.27 7.01
N ALA A 69 -10.23 2.80 5.90
CA ALA A 69 -11.03 4.01 5.90
C ALA A 69 -12.30 3.90 6.77
N PHE A 70 -12.89 2.71 6.85
CA PHE A 70 -14.04 2.44 7.72
C PHE A 70 -13.66 1.93 9.10
N ALA A 71 -12.67 1.05 9.19
CA ALA A 71 -12.27 0.39 10.42
C ALA A 71 -11.65 1.37 11.42
N VAL A 72 -10.86 2.34 10.97
CA VAL A 72 -10.23 3.33 11.88
C VAL A 72 -11.25 4.20 12.61
N PRO A 73 -12.17 4.93 11.94
CA PRO A 73 -13.16 5.72 12.66
C PRO A 73 -14.13 4.84 13.46
N ALA A 74 -14.51 3.66 12.95
CA ALA A 74 -15.33 2.71 13.71
C ALA A 74 -14.64 2.27 15.01
N TYR A 75 -13.35 1.92 14.94
CA TYR A 75 -12.55 1.49 16.09
C TYR A 75 -12.43 2.57 17.17
N LEU A 76 -12.32 3.84 16.77
CA LEU A 76 -12.26 4.96 17.70
C LEU A 76 -13.61 5.28 18.36
N LEU A 77 -14.73 4.96 17.70
CA LEU A 77 -16.07 5.23 18.19
C LEU A 77 -16.66 4.11 19.06
N VAL A 78 -16.04 2.94 19.10
CA VAL A 78 -16.49 1.82 19.95
C VAL A 78 -16.41 2.24 21.44
N PRO A 79 -17.42 1.96 22.27
CA PRO A 79 -17.35 2.28 23.70
C PRO A 79 -16.28 1.48 24.44
N ASP A 80 -15.67 2.07 25.46
CA ASP A 80 -14.58 1.46 26.25
C ASP A 80 -14.97 0.10 26.88
N SER A 81 -16.27 -0.15 27.09
CA SER A 81 -16.79 -1.43 27.59
C SER A 81 -16.48 -2.64 26.70
N TYR A 82 -16.18 -2.41 25.41
CA TYR A 82 -15.80 -3.46 24.46
C TYR A 82 -14.30 -3.47 24.15
N ALA A 83 -13.54 -2.47 24.63
CA ALA A 83 -12.13 -2.27 24.31
C ALA A 83 -11.20 -3.29 25.01
N ASP A 84 -11.64 -3.96 26.07
CA ASP A 84 -10.83 -4.99 26.76
C ASP A 84 -11.17 -6.42 26.31
N THR A 85 -12.07 -6.57 25.33
CA THR A 85 -12.52 -7.89 24.86
C THR A 85 -11.60 -8.44 23.76
N SER A 86 -11.62 -9.76 23.54
CA SER A 86 -10.90 -10.42 22.43
C SER A 86 -11.21 -9.80 21.06
N ILE A 87 -12.37 -9.12 20.91
CA ILE A 87 -12.76 -8.39 19.71
C ILE A 87 -11.84 -7.20 19.45
N ASP A 88 -11.45 -6.45 20.49
CA ASP A 88 -10.51 -5.33 20.37
C ASP A 88 -9.14 -5.82 19.90
N LYS A 89 -8.64 -6.92 20.48
CA LYS A 89 -7.39 -7.55 20.07
C LYS A 89 -7.45 -8.03 18.61
N CYS A 90 -8.53 -8.70 18.21
CA CYS A 90 -8.73 -9.13 16.82
C CYS A 90 -8.79 -7.94 15.86
N LEU A 91 -9.51 -6.88 16.22
CA LEU A 91 -9.65 -5.68 15.40
C LEU A 91 -8.33 -4.90 15.32
N GLY A 92 -7.59 -4.82 16.42
CA GLY A 92 -6.24 -4.26 16.47
C GLY A 92 -5.25 -5.04 15.60
N ILE A 93 -5.31 -6.38 15.61
CA ILE A 93 -4.52 -7.23 14.69
C ILE A 93 -4.94 -7.02 13.23
N ALA A 94 -6.25 -6.89 12.96
CA ALA A 94 -6.73 -6.65 11.61
C ALA A 94 -6.28 -5.29 11.07
N ILE A 95 -6.33 -4.25 11.91
CA ILE A 95 -5.84 -2.91 11.59
C ILE A 95 -4.33 -2.93 11.41
N SER A 96 -3.56 -3.56 12.29
CA SER A 96 -2.11 -3.66 12.17
C SER A 96 -1.68 -4.41 10.91
N GLY A 97 -2.34 -5.53 10.60
CA GLY A 97 -2.14 -6.29 9.37
C GLY A 97 -2.45 -5.47 8.13
N SER A 98 -3.54 -4.70 8.17
CA SER A 98 -3.93 -3.81 7.07
C SER A 98 -2.90 -2.69 6.85
N ILE A 99 -2.41 -2.06 7.93
CA ILE A 99 -1.37 -1.02 7.86
C ILE A 99 -0.07 -1.60 7.30
N ALA A 100 0.36 -2.76 7.79
CA ALA A 100 1.58 -3.43 7.35
C ALA A 100 1.49 -3.84 5.87
N ALA A 101 0.37 -4.42 5.45
CA ALA A 101 0.14 -4.82 4.06
C ALA A 101 0.06 -3.60 3.12
N HIS A 102 -0.63 -2.52 3.52
CA HIS A 102 -0.69 -1.28 2.75
C HIS A 102 0.70 -0.66 2.59
N SER A 103 1.49 -0.63 3.67
CA SER A 103 2.86 -0.11 3.70
C SER A 103 3.81 -0.96 2.82
N TRP A 104 3.71 -2.29 2.90
CA TRP A 104 4.54 -3.19 2.09
C TRP A 104 4.30 -3.01 0.58
N ILE A 105 3.04 -2.94 0.17
CA ILE A 105 2.68 -2.71 -1.24
C ILE A 105 3.14 -1.32 -1.69
N GLY A 106 2.88 -0.27 -0.90
CA GLY A 106 3.30 1.09 -1.20
C GLY A 106 4.81 1.22 -1.35
N MET A 107 5.58 0.57 -0.47
CA MET A 107 7.05 0.61 -0.52
C MET A 107 7.62 -0.15 -1.71
N ASN A 108 6.94 -1.20 -2.20
CA ASN A 108 7.32 -1.88 -3.45
C ASN A 108 7.06 -1.00 -4.68
N TYR A 109 6.00 -0.19 -4.71
CA TYR A 109 5.79 0.79 -5.77
C TYR A 109 6.91 1.85 -5.77
N VAL A 110 7.24 2.42 -4.61
CA VAL A 110 8.37 3.35 -4.49
C VAL A 110 9.68 2.70 -4.94
N ALA A 111 9.95 1.46 -4.51
CA ALA A 111 11.15 0.74 -4.93
C ALA A 111 11.21 0.54 -6.45
N THR A 112 10.10 0.20 -7.10
CA THR A 112 10.07 0.03 -8.56
C THR A 112 10.20 1.33 -9.34
N ASP A 113 9.77 2.47 -8.79
CA ASP A 113 9.90 3.77 -9.44
C ASP A 113 11.32 4.36 -9.39
N TYR A 114 12.08 4.05 -8.34
CA TYR A 114 13.40 4.66 -8.10
C TYR A 114 14.59 3.70 -8.28
N VAL A 115 14.48 2.43 -7.90
CA VAL A 115 15.62 1.48 -7.94
C VAL A 115 16.16 1.24 -9.36
N PRO A 116 15.33 1.11 -10.42
CA PRO A 116 15.85 0.88 -11.77
C PRO A 116 16.69 2.04 -12.33
N LYS A 117 16.55 3.24 -11.75
CA LYS A 117 17.33 4.43 -12.12
C LYS A 117 18.75 4.39 -11.53
N VAL A 118 18.94 3.67 -10.42
CA VAL A 118 20.23 3.53 -9.74
C VAL A 118 20.92 2.24 -10.15
N SER A 119 20.23 1.09 -10.05
CA SER A 119 20.72 -0.19 -10.55
C SER A 119 19.59 -1.23 -10.59
N ARG A 120 19.43 -1.87 -11.76
CA ARG A 120 18.40 -2.91 -11.97
C ARG A 120 18.65 -4.19 -11.15
N ALA A 121 19.88 -4.43 -10.72
CA ALA A 121 20.24 -5.61 -9.92
C ALA A 121 19.71 -5.54 -8.48
N LEU A 122 19.42 -4.33 -7.97
CA LEU A 122 18.98 -4.12 -6.59
C LEU A 122 17.48 -4.36 -6.38
N ILE A 123 16.68 -4.51 -7.44
CA ILE A 123 15.21 -4.65 -7.34
C ILE A 123 14.83 -5.88 -6.51
N GLY A 124 15.52 -7.00 -6.70
CA GLY A 124 15.28 -8.24 -5.96
C GLY A 124 15.54 -8.08 -4.46
N PRO A 125 16.77 -7.68 -4.05
CA PRO A 125 17.11 -7.42 -2.65
C PRO A 125 16.18 -6.41 -1.96
N THR A 126 15.82 -5.30 -2.64
CA THR A 126 14.92 -4.31 -2.07
C THR A 126 13.53 -4.88 -1.78
N ARG A 127 12.98 -5.75 -2.63
CA ARG A 127 11.68 -6.40 -2.39
C ARG A 127 11.72 -7.34 -1.17
N VAL A 128 12.83 -8.06 -0.99
CA VAL A 128 13.05 -8.92 0.20
C VAL A 128 13.11 -8.05 1.46
N PHE A 129 13.88 -6.96 1.42
CA PHE A 129 13.99 -6.03 2.54
C PHE A 129 12.64 -5.41 2.91
N ASN A 130 11.88 -4.94 1.91
CA ASN A 130 10.54 -4.39 2.13
C ASN A 130 9.58 -5.42 2.74
N ALA A 131 9.65 -6.68 2.30
CA ALA A 131 8.86 -7.76 2.88
C ALA A 131 9.23 -8.02 4.35
N ALA A 132 10.53 -8.06 4.66
CA ALA A 132 11.01 -8.20 6.03
C ALA A 132 10.56 -7.03 6.91
N LEU A 133 10.62 -5.79 6.40
CA LEU A 133 10.16 -4.59 7.11
C LEU A 133 8.65 -4.60 7.31
N GLY A 134 7.88 -5.08 6.33
CA GLY A 134 6.43 -5.28 6.46
C GLY A 134 6.07 -6.29 7.56
N ILE A 135 6.77 -7.42 7.60
CA ILE A 135 6.60 -8.44 8.65
C ILE A 135 6.99 -7.88 10.02
N ALA A 136 8.14 -7.20 10.12
CA ALA A 136 8.58 -6.58 11.37
C ALA A 136 7.56 -5.55 11.88
N THR A 137 7.00 -4.75 10.98
CA THR A 137 5.94 -3.78 11.31
C THR A 137 4.67 -4.49 11.80
N PHE A 138 4.26 -5.56 11.12
CA PHE A 138 3.10 -6.35 11.54
C PHE A 138 3.30 -6.96 12.92
N VAL A 139 4.47 -7.54 13.21
CA VAL A 139 4.77 -8.12 14.52
C VAL A 139 4.82 -7.03 15.60
N GLY A 140 5.50 -5.91 15.34
CA GLY A 140 5.58 -4.81 16.30
C GLY A 140 4.21 -4.22 16.66
N LEU A 141 3.40 -3.91 15.65
CA LEU A 141 2.03 -3.41 15.87
C LEU A 141 1.09 -4.50 16.40
N GLY A 142 1.28 -5.76 16.00
CA GLY A 142 0.52 -6.90 16.50
C GLY A 142 0.73 -7.13 17.99
N MET A 143 1.99 -7.04 18.46
CA MET A 143 2.30 -7.12 19.89
C MET A 143 1.65 -5.98 20.68
N ILE A 144 1.67 -4.76 20.15
CA ILE A 144 0.98 -3.62 20.75
C ILE A 144 -0.54 -3.87 20.78
N ALA A 145 -1.13 -4.36 19.70
CA ALA A 145 -2.55 -4.67 19.61
C ALA A 145 -3.01 -5.73 20.62
N THR A 146 -2.15 -6.72 20.91
CA THR A 146 -2.47 -7.78 21.89
C THR A 146 -2.18 -7.40 23.33
N ASN A 147 -1.61 -6.21 23.59
CA ASN A 147 -1.23 -5.80 24.93
C ASN A 147 -2.46 -5.53 25.80
N ASP A 148 -2.43 -5.98 27.06
CA ASP A 148 -3.54 -5.82 28.01
C ASP A 148 -3.75 -4.38 28.51
N ARG A 149 -2.92 -3.41 28.07
CA ARG A 149 -3.04 -1.98 28.39
C ARG A 149 -3.87 -1.21 27.34
N GLY A 150 -4.95 -1.81 26.85
CA GLY A 150 -5.87 -1.19 25.89
C GLY A 150 -5.40 -1.19 24.43
N GLY A 151 -4.39 -1.98 24.08
CA GLY A 151 -3.99 -2.19 22.68
C GLY A 151 -3.53 -0.93 21.94
N ILE A 152 -3.84 -0.87 20.63
CA ILE A 152 -3.52 0.27 19.76
C ILE A 152 -4.27 1.52 20.21
N ARG A 153 -5.54 1.39 20.62
CA ARG A 153 -6.35 2.52 21.07
C ARG A 153 -5.83 3.10 22.38
N GLY A 154 -5.44 2.27 23.34
CA GLY A 154 -4.85 2.67 24.61
C GLY A 154 -3.53 3.42 24.39
N ALA A 155 -2.71 2.97 23.45
CA ALA A 155 -1.51 3.70 23.02
C ALA A 155 -1.86 5.07 22.42
N LEU A 156 -2.90 5.14 21.58
CA LEU A 156 -3.37 6.40 20.99
C LEU A 156 -3.91 7.36 22.06
N ALA A 157 -4.75 6.87 22.96
CA ALA A 157 -5.36 7.64 24.04
C ALA A 157 -4.31 8.11 25.05
N GLY A 158 -3.31 7.28 25.36
CA GLY A 158 -2.19 7.64 26.23
C GLY A 158 -1.28 8.69 25.61
N LEU A 159 -1.16 8.72 24.28
CA LEU A 159 -0.46 9.79 23.56
C LEU A 159 -1.26 11.08 23.52
N TRP A 160 -2.59 11.00 23.36
CA TRP A 160 -3.46 12.16 23.19
C TRP A 160 -3.85 12.84 24.51
N ARG A 161 -3.89 12.09 25.62
CA ARG A 161 -4.14 12.67 26.95
C ARG A 161 -2.89 13.39 27.43
N PRO A 162 -2.96 14.69 27.78
CA PRO A 162 -1.82 15.38 28.34
C PRO A 162 -1.37 14.64 29.60
N LYS A 163 -0.05 14.43 29.75
CA LYS A 163 0.50 13.94 31.01
C LYS A 163 0.14 14.98 32.06
N THR A 164 -0.80 14.65 32.96
CA THR A 164 -0.98 15.44 34.17
C THR A 164 0.40 15.47 34.84
N PRO A 165 1.05 16.64 34.97
CA PRO A 165 2.29 16.69 35.72
C PRO A 165 1.99 16.11 37.10
N PRO A 166 2.91 15.34 37.71
CA PRO A 166 2.70 14.81 39.03
C PRO A 166 2.26 15.98 39.90
N ALA A 167 1.04 15.87 40.44
CA ALA A 167 0.48 16.91 41.26
C ALA A 167 1.57 17.29 42.28
N ILE A 168 1.73 18.58 42.49
CA ILE A 168 2.53 19.14 43.58
C ILE A 168 1.81 18.74 44.88
N GLU A 169 1.76 17.46 45.20
CA GLU A 169 1.24 16.90 46.45
C GLU A 169 2.29 16.97 47.57
N GLU A 170 3.53 17.36 47.25
CA GLU A 170 4.62 17.40 48.22
C GLU A 170 4.88 18.79 48.82
N LYS A 171 4.36 19.89 48.25
CA LYS A 171 4.67 21.25 48.77
C LYS A 171 3.70 21.76 49.84
N GLU A 172 2.53 21.16 49.99
CA GLU A 172 1.53 21.52 51.01
C GLU A 172 1.52 20.53 52.19
N ARG A 173 1.93 19.28 52.01
CA ARG A 173 2.02 18.28 53.10
C ARG A 173 3.21 18.50 54.05
N GLY A 174 4.16 19.38 53.71
CA GLY A 174 5.31 19.74 54.55
C GLY A 174 5.21 21.10 55.24
N ARG A 175 4.04 21.77 55.21
CA ARG A 175 3.88 23.12 55.80
C ARG A 175 2.79 23.21 56.87
N GLY A 176 2.33 22.05 57.36
CA GLY A 176 1.15 21.96 58.21
C GLY A 176 1.25 21.05 59.43
N MET A 177 2.41 20.48 59.79
CA MET A 177 2.64 19.81 61.07
C MET A 177 4.12 19.53 61.33
#